data_AF-A0A4V5NP09-F1
#
_entry.id   AF-A0A4V5NP09-F1
#
_cell.length_a   1.000
_cell.length_b   1.000
_cell.length_c   1.000
_cell.angle_alpha   90.00
_cell.angle_beta   90.00
_cell.angle_gamma   90.00
#
_symmetry.space_group_name_H-M   'P 1'
#
loop_
_entity.id
_entity.type
_entity.pdbx_description
1 polymer ?
#
loop_
_entity_poly.entity_id
_entity_poly.type
_entity_poly.pdbx_seq_one_letter_code
_entity_poly.pdbx_strand_id
1 'polypeptide(L)'
;MAVEPRPAAPALTATLSATAEPLTFAASYDAATEELTVTHTAGPNPGADSSYELWVIVGAGAPASLGLIDAQTVTRNLPALTPGATLAVSREPLGGSPDGAPTEVLVSGVVTSS
;
A
#
# COMPACT_ATOMS: atom_id res chain seq x y z
N MET A 1 -10.70 -36.50 -7.63
CA MET A 1 -9.37 -35.91 -7.37
C MET A 1 -9.57 -34.83 -6.34
N ALA A 2 -9.01 -34.97 -5.14
CA ALA A 2 -9.01 -33.89 -4.17
C ALA A 2 -7.90 -32.92 -4.57
N VAL A 3 -8.24 -31.66 -4.85
CA VAL A 3 -7.25 -30.59 -4.83
C VAL A 3 -6.91 -30.41 -3.36
N GLU A 4 -5.73 -30.87 -2.94
CA GLU A 4 -5.22 -30.53 -1.62
C GLU A 4 -5.11 -28.99 -1.55
N PRO A 5 -5.63 -28.34 -0.49
CA PRO A 5 -5.42 -26.91 -0.32
C PRO A 5 -3.92 -26.70 -0.19
N ARG A 6 -3.33 -26.04 -1.19
CA ARG A 6 -1.94 -25.58 -1.11
C ARG A 6 -1.85 -24.77 0.20
N PRO A 7 -0.87 -25.04 1.09
CA PRO A 7 -0.64 -24.15 2.20
C PRO A 7 -0.47 -22.75 1.62
N ALA A 8 -1.32 -21.80 2.01
CA ALA A 8 -1.17 -20.42 1.61
C ALA A 8 0.26 -20.01 2.01
N ALA A 9 1.04 -19.48 1.07
CA ALA A 9 2.31 -18.86 1.41
C ALA A 9 2.04 -17.82 2.52
N PRO A 10 2.97 -17.60 3.47
CA PRO A 10 2.76 -16.60 4.50
C PRO A 10 2.45 -15.26 3.82
N ALA A 11 1.23 -14.77 4.03
CA ALA A 11 0.84 -13.49 3.48
C ALA A 11 1.62 -12.41 4.23
N LEU A 12 2.11 -11.41 3.51
CA LEU A 12 2.63 -10.22 4.18
C LEU A 12 1.49 -9.23 4.32
N THR A 13 1.36 -8.61 5.49
CA THR A 13 0.30 -7.65 5.76
C THR A 13 0.86 -6.37 6.35
N ALA A 14 0.13 -5.27 6.15
CA ALA A 14 0.38 -4.02 6.83
C ALA A 14 -0.95 -3.29 7.07
N THR A 15 -1.06 -2.63 8.21
CA THR A 15 -2.09 -1.61 8.44
C THR A 15 -1.40 -0.26 8.40
N LEU A 16 -1.84 0.61 7.50
CA LEU A 16 -1.33 1.96 7.37
C LEU A 16 -2.31 2.90 8.06
N SER A 17 -1.85 3.55 9.12
CA SER A 17 -2.65 4.54 9.87
C SER A 17 -1.73 5.55 10.54
N ALA A 18 -2.29 6.67 10.97
CA ALA A 18 -1.61 7.66 11.79
C ALA A 18 -2.54 8.12 12.91
N THR A 19 -1.99 8.44 14.09
CA THR A 19 -2.82 8.91 15.22
C THR A 19 -3.48 10.26 14.93
N ALA A 20 -2.86 11.08 14.08
CA ALA A 20 -3.34 12.42 13.74
C ALA A 20 -4.47 12.41 12.69
N GLU A 21 -4.61 11.34 11.91
CA GLU A 21 -5.51 11.28 10.77
C GLU A 21 -6.49 10.11 10.93
N PRO A 22 -7.81 10.32 10.79
CA PRO A 22 -8.79 9.24 10.80
C PRO A 22 -8.78 8.48 9.46
N LEU A 23 -7.61 8.18 8.91
CA LEU A 23 -7.38 7.52 7.63
C LEU A 23 -6.70 6.17 7.88
N THR A 24 -7.19 5.11 7.23
CA THR A 24 -6.64 3.76 7.40
C THR A 24 -6.73 2.96 6.11
N PHE A 25 -5.64 2.27 5.80
CA PHE A 25 -5.58 1.28 4.74
C PHE A 25 -5.10 -0.07 5.28
N ALA A 26 -5.64 -1.14 4.73
CA ALA A 26 -5.13 -2.49 4.94
C ALA A 26 -4.44 -2.96 3.66
N ALA A 27 -3.27 -3.56 3.80
CA ALA A 27 -2.50 -4.13 2.72
C ALA A 27 -2.25 -5.62 2.97
N SER A 28 -2.37 -6.41 1.91
CA SER A 28 -2.03 -7.84 1.88
C SER A 28 -1.26 -8.16 0.61
N TYR A 29 -0.16 -8.88 0.75
CA TYR A 29 0.69 -9.32 -0.35
C TYR A 29 0.71 -10.84 -0.44
N ASP A 30 0.43 -11.35 -1.63
CA ASP A 30 0.56 -12.77 -1.99
C ASP A 30 1.83 -12.96 -2.83
N ALA A 31 2.80 -13.67 -2.25
CA ALA A 31 4.08 -13.93 -2.91
C ALA A 31 4.00 -14.97 -4.05
N ALA A 32 2.93 -15.76 -4.13
CA ALA A 32 2.72 -16.73 -5.20
C ALA A 32 2.18 -16.07 -6.47
N THR A 33 1.42 -14.98 -6.33
CA THR A 33 0.89 -14.19 -7.46
C THR A 33 1.62 -12.86 -7.67
N GLU A 34 2.57 -12.52 -6.79
CA GLU A 34 3.29 -11.23 -6.79
C GLU A 34 2.32 -10.04 -6.74
N GLU A 35 1.26 -10.20 -5.93
CA GLU A 35 0.13 -9.28 -5.91
C GLU A 35 0.01 -8.59 -4.56
N LEU A 36 0.13 -7.26 -4.56
CA LEU A 36 -0.19 -6.40 -3.43
C LEU A 36 -1.62 -5.86 -3.58
N THR A 37 -2.51 -6.27 -2.70
CA THR A 37 -3.86 -5.69 -2.57
C THR A 37 -3.84 -4.66 -1.45
N VAL A 38 -4.35 -3.45 -1.73
CA VAL A 38 -4.52 -2.37 -0.75
C VAL A 38 -5.99 -1.95 -0.75
N THR A 39 -6.58 -1.90 0.45
CA THR A 39 -7.98 -1.50 0.66
C THR A 39 -8.04 -0.28 1.58
N HIS A 40 -8.74 0.76 1.15
CA HIS A 40 -9.13 1.90 1.96
C HIS A 40 -10.24 1.47 2.92
N THR A 41 -9.93 1.37 4.21
CA THR A 41 -10.85 0.80 5.20
C THR A 41 -11.56 1.85 6.04
N ALA A 42 -10.95 3.01 6.24
CA ALA A 42 -11.56 4.12 6.97
C ALA A 42 -10.95 5.47 6.56
N GLY A 43 -11.76 6.52 6.67
CA GLY A 43 -11.33 7.90 6.45
C GLY A 43 -11.90 8.54 5.19
N PRO A 44 -11.55 9.81 4.96
CA PRO A 44 -12.03 10.54 3.80
C PRO A 44 -11.32 10.07 2.53
N ASN A 45 -12.04 10.14 1.41
CA ASN A 45 -11.44 10.10 0.08
C ASN A 45 -10.60 11.37 -0.16
N PRO A 46 -9.64 11.35 -1.09
CA PRO A 46 -8.95 12.58 -1.46
C PRO A 46 -9.97 13.59 -2.03
N GLY A 47 -9.71 14.88 -1.84
CA GLY A 47 -10.52 15.94 -2.44
C GLY A 47 -10.45 15.91 -3.97
N ALA A 48 -11.36 16.63 -4.65
CA ALA A 48 -11.46 16.62 -6.12
C ALA A 48 -10.18 17.04 -6.85
N ASP A 49 -9.34 17.87 -6.21
CA ASP A 49 -8.08 18.36 -6.75
C ASP A 49 -6.86 17.59 -6.22
N SER A 50 -7.08 16.41 -5.64
CA SER A 50 -6.03 15.60 -5.03
C SER A 50 -6.19 14.12 -5.38
N SER A 51 -5.12 13.37 -5.19
CA SER A 51 -5.11 11.92 -5.34
C SER A 51 -4.37 11.29 -4.17
N TYR A 52 -4.74 10.05 -3.82
CA TYR A 52 -3.88 9.24 -2.99
C TYR A 52 -2.89 8.48 -3.86
N GLU A 53 -1.65 8.38 -3.41
CA GLU A 53 -0.61 7.60 -4.07
C GLU A 53 0.03 6.63 -3.08
N LEU A 54 0.22 5.39 -3.53
CA LEU A 54 0.81 4.31 -2.75
C LEU A 54 2.32 4.26 -3.00
N TRP A 55 3.08 4.06 -1.94
CA TRP A 55 4.54 3.98 -1.99
C TRP A 55 5.06 2.77 -1.22
N VAL A 56 6.21 2.26 -1.65
CA VAL A 56 7.02 1.30 -0.89
C VAL A 56 8.39 1.90 -0.58
N ILE A 57 8.86 1.67 0.65
CA ILE A 57 10.15 2.12 1.16
C ILE A 57 10.85 0.89 1.73
N VAL A 58 12.00 0.53 1.14
CA VAL A 58 12.79 -0.63 1.56
C VAL A 58 14.02 -0.15 2.33
N GLY A 59 14.10 -0.51 3.62
CA GLY A 59 15.16 -0.04 4.50
C GLY A 59 15.17 1.49 4.60
N ALA A 60 16.32 2.10 4.28
CA ALA A 60 16.48 3.55 4.21
C ALA A 60 16.52 4.09 2.76
N GLY A 61 16.02 3.32 1.80
CA GLY A 61 15.95 3.72 0.39
C GLY A 61 14.93 4.83 0.13
N ALA A 62 14.99 5.41 -1.07
CA ALA A 62 13.99 6.36 -1.53
C ALA A 62 12.62 5.69 -1.69
N PRO A 63 11.50 6.39 -1.43
CA PRO A 63 10.17 5.88 -1.74
C PRO A 63 10.03 5.58 -3.23
N ALA A 64 9.51 4.40 -3.57
CA ALA A 64 9.14 4.05 -4.93
C ALA A 64 7.62 4.07 -5.05
N SER A 65 7.10 4.79 -6.05
CA SER A 65 5.67 4.84 -6.33
C SER A 65 5.18 3.47 -6.80
N LEU A 66 4.06 3.05 -6.24
CA LEU A 66 3.24 1.92 -6.68
C LEU A 66 1.95 2.41 -7.37
N GLY A 67 1.85 3.71 -7.64
CA GLY A 67 0.74 4.34 -8.36
C GLY A 67 -0.42 4.80 -7.47
N LEU A 68 -1.38 5.45 -8.12
CA LEU A 68 -2.53 6.10 -7.46
C LEU A 68 -3.48 5.10 -6.82
N ILE A 69 -4.19 5.49 -5.77
CA ILE A 69 -5.32 4.73 -5.21
C ILE A 69 -6.60 5.39 -5.72
N ASP A 70 -7.14 4.86 -6.82
CA ASP A 70 -8.27 5.41 -7.58
C ASP A 70 -9.61 4.71 -7.28
N ALA A 71 -9.57 3.64 -6.48
CA ALA A 71 -10.72 2.87 -6.03
C ALA A 71 -10.59 2.50 -4.55
N GLN A 72 -11.68 2.00 -3.96
CA GLN A 72 -11.66 1.53 -2.57
C GLN A 72 -10.65 0.40 -2.36
N THR A 73 -10.51 -0.50 -3.33
CA THR A 73 -9.51 -1.56 -3.34
C THR A 73 -8.74 -1.48 -4.63
N VAL A 74 -7.42 -1.50 -4.53
CA VAL A 74 -6.50 -1.53 -5.67
C VAL A 74 -5.55 -2.71 -5.55
N THR A 75 -5.19 -3.25 -6.70
CA THR A 75 -4.24 -4.35 -6.84
C THR A 75 -3.03 -3.88 -7.63
N ARG A 76 -1.83 -4.19 -7.15
CA ARG A 76 -0.56 -3.89 -7.83
C ARG A 76 0.27 -5.15 -7.98
N ASN A 77 0.80 -5.34 -9.18
CA ASN A 77 1.83 -6.34 -9.38
C ASN A 77 3.14 -5.79 -8.79
N LEU A 78 3.70 -6.51 -7.82
CA LEU A 78 4.89 -6.14 -7.10
C LEU A 78 5.79 -7.39 -7.00
N PRO A 79 6.88 -7.48 -7.78
CA PRO A 79 7.67 -8.71 -7.89
C PRO A 79 8.24 -9.22 -6.55
N ALA A 80 8.49 -8.30 -5.62
CA ALA A 80 8.93 -8.65 -4.29
C ALA A 80 8.48 -7.61 -3.26
N LEU A 81 7.95 -8.10 -2.15
CA LEU A 81 7.78 -7.35 -0.92
C LEU A 81 8.42 -8.13 0.22
N THR A 82 9.16 -7.45 1.08
CA THR A 82 9.88 -8.08 2.20
C THR A 82 9.32 -7.62 3.53
N PRO A 83 9.26 -8.49 4.55
CA PRO A 83 9.00 -8.06 5.92
C PRO A 83 9.98 -6.96 6.33
N GLY A 84 9.47 -5.93 7.02
CA GLY A 84 10.25 -4.75 7.41
C GLY A 84 10.26 -3.62 6.38
N ALA A 85 9.78 -3.84 5.15
CA ALA A 85 9.47 -2.74 4.24
C ALA A 85 8.36 -1.86 4.84
N THR A 86 8.37 -0.57 4.51
CA THR A 86 7.28 0.35 4.89
C THR A 86 6.44 0.66 3.66
N LEU A 87 5.13 0.53 3.79
CA LEU A 87 4.18 1.08 2.84
C LEU A 87 3.72 2.44 3.36
N ALA A 88 3.52 3.39 2.44
CA ALA A 88 3.01 4.71 2.77
C ALA A 88 1.94 5.14 1.77
N VAL A 89 0.99 5.95 2.24
CA VAL A 89 0.02 6.65 1.39
C VAL A 89 0.20 8.14 1.61
N SER A 90 0.35 8.87 0.51
CA SER A 90 0.43 10.31 0.50
C SER A 90 -0.80 10.94 -0.14
N ARG A 91 -1.03 12.21 0.18
CA ARG A 91 -1.87 13.11 -0.58
C ARG A 91 -1.02 13.82 -1.61
N GLU A 92 -1.41 13.68 -2.86
CA GLU A 92 -0.75 14.26 -4.02
C GLU A 92 -1.67 15.25 -4.73
N PRO A 93 -1.14 16.15 -5.57
CA PRO A 93 -1.94 16.84 -6.58
C PRO A 93 -2.73 15.84 -7.44
N LEU A 94 -3.80 16.32 -8.07
CA LEU A 94 -4.58 15.49 -8.99
C LEU A 94 -3.66 14.85 -10.05
N GLY A 95 -3.67 13.52 -10.11
CA GLY A 95 -2.84 12.74 -11.04
C GLY A 95 -1.52 12.22 -10.44
N GLY A 96 -1.18 12.57 -9.20
CA GLY A 96 -0.03 12.02 -8.48
C GLY A 96 1.13 12.99 -8.27
N SER A 97 2.21 12.45 -7.73
CA SER A 97 3.44 13.19 -7.46
C SER A 97 4.07 13.73 -8.76
N PRO A 98 4.39 15.04 -8.83
CA PRO A 98 4.99 15.64 -10.02
C PRO A 98 6.50 15.38 -10.15
N ASP A 99 7.18 15.04 -9.06
CA ASP A 99 8.64 14.93 -8.99
C ASP A 99 9.14 13.52 -8.64
N GLY A 100 8.22 12.58 -8.41
CA GLY A 100 8.53 11.21 -8.06
C GLY A 100 8.86 11.01 -6.59
N ALA A 101 8.55 11.98 -5.73
CA ALA A 101 8.59 11.86 -4.28
C ALA A 101 7.21 12.13 -3.65
N PRO A 102 6.89 11.54 -2.48
CA PRO A 102 5.63 11.83 -1.82
C PRO A 102 5.50 13.32 -1.46
N THR A 103 4.41 13.98 -1.82
CA THR A 103 4.14 15.38 -1.47
C THR A 103 3.81 15.52 0.02
N GLU A 104 2.78 14.83 0.50
CA GLU A 104 2.36 14.83 1.90
C GLU A 104 2.02 13.41 2.36
N VAL A 105 2.91 12.75 3.11
CA VAL A 105 2.63 11.41 3.66
C VAL A 105 1.60 11.53 4.78
N LEU A 106 0.44 10.89 4.60
CA LEU A 106 -0.65 10.91 5.59
C LEU A 106 -0.57 9.72 6.54
N VAL A 107 -0.29 8.53 6.00
CA VAL A 107 -0.26 7.28 6.77
C VAL A 107 0.85 6.36 6.27
N SER A 108 1.35 5.52 7.17
CA SER A 108 2.35 4.50 6.84
C SER A 108 2.19 3.27 7.72
N GLY A 109 2.77 2.16 7.29
CA GLY A 109 2.71 0.89 8.01
C GLY A 109 3.86 -0.03 7.61
N VAL A 110 4.44 -0.69 8.61
CA VAL A 110 5.50 -1.69 8.39
C VAL A 110 4.85 -3.00 7.98
N VAL A 111 5.41 -3.61 6.94
CA VAL A 111 5.02 -4.92 6.44
C VAL A 111 5.53 -6.00 7.39
N THR A 112 4.63 -6.85 7.86
CA THR A 112 4.93 -7.97 8.74
C THR A 112 4.45 -9.28 8.12
N SER A 113 5.12 -10.39 8.45
CA SER A 113 4.60 -11.72 8.14
C SER A 113 3.41 -12.01 9.04
N SER A 114 2.26 -12.39 8.45
CA SER A 114 1.06 -12.80 9.18
C SER A 114 1.19 -14.20 9.77
#